data_AF-A0A328NQH9-F1
#
_entry.id   AF-A0A328NQH9-F1
#
_cell.length_a   1.000
_cell.length_b   1.000
_cell.length_c   1.000
_cell.angle_alpha   90.00
_cell.angle_beta   90.00
_cell.angle_gamma   90.00
#
_symmetry.space_group_name_H-M   'P 1'
#
loop_
_entity.id
_entity.type
_entity.pdbx_description
1 polymer ?
#
loop_
_entity_poly.entity_id
_entity_poly.type
_entity_poly.pdbx_seq_one_letter_code
_entity_poly.pdbx_strand_id
1 'polypeptide(L)' 'MVITHHGRVAGTLRGARAAEFLAEVDDDPQLVMARWTGNYRHGNERTAKQHPRNRG' A
#
# COMPACT_ATOMS: atom_id res chain seq x y z
N MET A 1 -3.91 4.72 -14.28
CA MET A 1 -4.46 5.06 -12.96
C MET A 1 -3.43 5.84 -12.15
N VAL A 2 -3.83 6.93 -11.51
CA VAL A 2 -2.96 7.71 -10.61
C VAL A 2 -3.27 7.30 -9.17
N ILE A 3 -2.25 6.93 -8.42
CA ILE A 3 -2.35 6.65 -6.99
C ILE A 3 -2.03 7.95 -6.27
N THR A 4 -2.95 8.44 -5.45
CA THR A 4 -2.75 9.63 -4.62
C THR A 4 -2.78 9.26 -3.14
N HIS A 5 -1.97 9.95 -2.35
CA HIS A 5 -1.91 9.82 -0.90
C HIS A 5 -1.88 11.23 -0.30
N HIS A 6 -2.86 11.55 0.54
CA HIS A 6 -3.07 12.91 1.08
C HIS A 6 -3.03 14.02 0.01
N GLY A 7 -3.67 13.78 -1.14
CA GLY A 7 -3.71 14.75 -2.25
C GLY A 7 -2.41 14.86 -3.06
N ARG A 8 -1.36 14.12 -2.70
CA ARG A 8 -0.09 14.08 -3.45
C ARG A 8 -0.02 12.82 -4.30
N VAL A 9 0.50 12.92 -5.52
CA VAL A 9 0.72 11.76 -6.38
C VAL A 9 1.80 10.87 -5.76
N ALA A 10 1.42 9.64 -5.44
CA ALA A 10 2.32 8.61 -4.93
C ALA A 10 2.86 7.70 -6.06
N GLY A 11 2.12 7.58 -7.17
CA GLY A 11 2.57 6.83 -8.33
C GLY A 11 1.55 6.81 -9.47
N THR A 12 1.96 6.31 -10.64
CA THR A 12 1.06 6.10 -11.78
C THR A 12 1.22 4.68 -12.30
N LEU A 13 0.11 3.95 -12.39
CA LEU A 13 0.03 2.61 -12.98
C LEU A 13 -0.55 2.67 -14.39
N ARG A 14 -0.03 1.86 -15.30
CA ARG A 14 -0.43 1.81 -16.71
C ARG A 14 -0.83 0.38 -17.10
N GLY A 15 -1.81 0.26 -17.99
CA GLY A 15 -2.22 -1.02 -18.58
C GLY A 15 -2.57 -2.09 -17.54
N ALA A 16 -2.07 -3.31 -17.74
CA ALA A 16 -2.34 -4.48 -16.89
C ALA A 16 -2.09 -4.22 -15.40
N ARG A 17 -1.04 -3.46 -15.06
CA ARG A 17 -0.72 -3.09 -13.67
C ARG A 17 -1.85 -2.32 -12.97
N ALA A 18 -2.64 -1.54 -13.71
CA ALA A 18 -3.78 -0.83 -13.13
C ALA A 18 -4.94 -1.79 -12.83
N ALA A 19 -5.15 -2.82 -13.65
CA ALA A 19 -6.17 -3.83 -13.42
C ALA A 19 -5.80 -4.74 -12.24
N GLU A 20 -4.55 -5.16 -12.16
CA GLU A 20 -4.00 -5.92 -11.02
C GLU A 20 -4.18 -5.14 -9.71
N PHE A 21 -3.86 -3.84 -9.70
CA PHE A 21 -4.08 -3.00 -8.53
C PHE A 21 -5.55 -2.96 -8.09
N LEU A 22 -6.50 -2.79 -9.04
CA LEU A 22 -7.92 -2.73 -8.71
C LEU A 22 -8.47 -4.05 -8.16
N ALA A 23 -7.91 -5.19 -8.58
CA ALA A 23 -8.29 -6.49 -8.05
C ALA A 23 -7.78 -6.74 -6.62
N GLU A 24 -6.67 -6.08 -6.22
CA GLU A 24 -6.06 -6.26 -4.90
C GLU A 24 -6.53 -5.23 -3.87
N VAL A 25 -6.94 -4.03 -4.29
CA VAL A 25 -7.10 -2.88 -3.39
C VAL A 25 -8.26 -2.98 -2.39
N ASP A 26 -9.26 -3.83 -2.64
CA ASP A 26 -10.49 -3.87 -1.83
C ASP A 26 -10.29 -4.37 -0.39
N ASP A 27 -9.33 -5.26 -0.14
CA ASP A 27 -9.14 -5.89 1.18
C ASP A 27 -8.45 -4.96 2.21
N ASP A 28 -7.31 -4.38 1.84
CA ASP A 28 -6.55 -3.42 2.67
C ASP A 28 -5.94 -2.35 1.76
N PRO A 29 -6.70 -1.29 1.44
CA PRO A 29 -6.28 -0.27 0.49
C PRO A 29 -4.94 0.37 0.88
N GLN A 30 -4.69 0.58 2.17
CA GLN A 30 -3.48 1.24 2.65
C GLN A 30 -2.24 0.37 2.45
N LEU A 31 -2.31 -0.91 2.84
CA LEU A 31 -1.19 -1.83 2.67
C LEU A 31 -0.91 -2.10 1.19
N VAL A 32 -1.95 -2.28 0.39
CA VAL A 32 -1.85 -2.51 -1.06
C VAL A 32 -1.23 -1.29 -1.74
N MET A 33 -1.73 -0.08 -1.48
CA MET A 33 -1.14 1.15 -2.02
C MET A 33 0.31 1.32 -1.59
N ALA A 34 0.67 1.02 -0.34
CA ALA A 34 2.03 1.10 0.15
C ALA A 34 2.96 0.11 -0.57
N ARG A 35 2.50 -1.11 -0.85
CA ARG A 35 3.26 -2.11 -1.63
C ARG A 35 3.46 -1.67 -3.08
N TRP A 36 2.39 -1.19 -3.72
CA TRP A 36 2.41 -0.75 -5.11
C TRP A 36 3.21 0.53 -5.36
N THR A 37 3.32 1.40 -4.34
CA THR A 37 4.12 2.64 -4.41
C THR A 37 5.53 2.50 -3.83
N GLY A 38 5.88 1.32 -3.29
CA GLY A 38 7.19 1.08 -2.65
C GLY A 38 7.33 1.63 -1.22
N ASN A 39 6.26 2.18 -0.65
CA ASN A 39 6.22 2.73 0.71
C ASN A 39 5.95 1.70 1.81
N TYR A 40 5.81 0.41 1.49
CA TYR A 40 5.46 -0.65 2.44
C TYR A 40 6.41 -0.80 3.64
N ARG A 41 7.70 -0.44 3.50
CA ARG A 41 8.66 -0.46 4.61
C ARG A 41 8.49 0.71 5.58
N HIS A 42 7.94 1.83 5.14
CA HIS A 42 7.96 3.09 5.91
C HIS A 42 6.69 3.29 6.75
N GLY A 43 5.59 2.57 6.48
CA GLY A 43 4.27 2.88 7.07
C GLY A 43 3.84 2.03 8.27
N ASN A 44 4.36 0.80 8.40
CA ASN A 44 3.81 -0.17 9.36
C ASN A 44 4.64 -0.36 10.63
N GLU A 45 5.67 0.46 10.87
CA GLU A 45 6.57 0.31 12.03
C GLU A 45 5.81 0.33 13.36
N ARG A 46 4.78 1.17 13.48
CA ARG A 46 3.98 1.32 14.71
C ARG A 46 3.00 0.18 14.94
N THR A 47 2.34 -0.30 13.89
CA THR A 47 1.37 -1.40 13.94
C THR A 47 2.08 -2.76 14.01
N ALA A 48 3.21 -2.91 13.31
CA ALA A 48 4.06 -4.10 13.37
C ALA A 48 4.64 -4.30 14.77
N LYS A 49 5.07 -3.23 15.48
CA LYS A 49 5.48 -3.32 16.90
C LYS A 49 4.37 -3.85 17.81
N GLN A 50 3.10 -3.61 17.49
CA GLN A 50 1.97 -4.07 18.31
C GLN A 50 1.49 -5.48 17.97
N HIS A 51 1.94 -6.04 16.83
CA HIS A 51 1.53 -7.35 16.37
C HIS A 51 1.99 -8.45 17.36
N PRO A 52 1.12 -9.39 17.76
CA PRO A 52 1.46 -10.46 18.71
C PRO A 52 2.75 -11.22 18.36
N ARG A 53 2.98 -11.45 17.07
CA ARG A 53 4.20 -12.09 16.51
C ARG A 53 5.53 -11.36 16.79
N ASN A 54 5.50 -10.08 17.14
CA ASN A 54 6.69 -9.24 17.34
C ASN A 54 6.91 -8.85 18.83
N ARG A 55 6.14 -9.42 19.76
CA ARG A 55 6.32 -9.24 21.21
C ARG A 55 7.13 -10.37 21.87
N GLY A 56 7.88 -11.13 21.06
CA GLY A 56 8.82 -12.15 21.51
C GLY A 56 10.20 -11.55 21.71
#